data_AF-A0A496U3U8-F1
#
_entry.id   AF-A0A496U3U8-F1
#
_cell.length_a   1.000
_cell.length_b   1.000
_cell.length_c   1.000
_cell.angle_alpha   90.00
_cell.angle_beta   90.00
_cell.angle_gamma   90.00
#
_symmetry.space_group_name_H-M   'P 1'
#
loop_
_entity.id
_entity.type
_entity.pdbx_description
1 polymer ?
#
loop_
_entity_poly.entity_id
_entity_poly.type
_entity_poly.pdbx_seq_one_letter_code
_entity_poly.pdbx_strand_id
1 'polypeptide(L)'
;MRKVMFVFVIIFMISGLHAAPILDGIIDAGEGWIVGAANSDTTDLAGADLDTFYYYISQDSLYFAVKTQNKASWDVAYGFAIDVDQTDSSGYIGDPGAGIWDSWGRHIVFANEPPDYFAPDYQVYFWYNQASGITSV
;
A
#
# COMPACT_ATOMS: atom_id res chain seq x y z
N MET A 1 11.44 20.92 5.59
CA MET A 1 11.27 19.51 5.20
C MET A 1 9.78 19.23 5.11
N ARG A 2 9.26 18.91 3.91
CA ARG A 2 7.83 18.59 3.73
C ARG A 2 7.63 17.10 3.98
N LYS A 3 6.74 16.76 4.91
CA LYS A 3 6.27 15.39 5.12
C LYS A 3 5.38 15.02 3.94
N VAL A 4 5.60 13.85 3.34
CA VAL A 4 4.82 13.37 2.20
C VAL A 4 3.97 12.20 2.66
N MET A 5 2.69 12.24 2.32
CA MET A 5 1.68 11.33 2.79
C MET A 5 0.70 11.07 1.64
N PHE A 6 0.38 9.80 1.42
CA PHE A 6 -0.33 9.33 0.23
C PHE A 6 -1.70 8.77 0.61
N VAL A 7 -2.69 8.83 -0.28
CA VAL A 7 -4.01 8.20 -0.09
C VAL A 7 -4.45 7.46 -1.37
N PHE A 8 -4.92 6.22 -1.25
CA PHE A 8 -5.47 5.36 -2.31
C PHE A 8 -6.91 4.98 -1.99
N VAL A 9 -7.76 4.79 -3.02
CA VAL A 9 -9.18 4.42 -2.89
C VAL A 9 -9.52 3.26 -3.82
N ILE A 10 -10.14 2.22 -3.28
CA ILE A 10 -10.79 1.15 -4.04
C ILE A 10 -12.30 1.27 -3.81
N ILE A 11 -13.10 1.41 -4.87
CA ILE A 11 -14.56 1.62 -4.81
C ILE A 11 -15.32 0.33 -5.12
N PHE A 12 -16.03 -0.19 -4.13
CA PHE A 12 -17.25 -1.00 -4.22
C PHE A 12 -18.47 -0.05 -4.10
N MET A 13 -19.68 -0.46 -4.48
CA MET A 13 -20.87 0.42 -4.48
C MET A 13 -21.95 -0.13 -3.55
N ILE A 14 -22.10 0.40 -2.32
CA ILE A 14 -23.29 0.22 -1.47
C ILE A 14 -23.48 1.47 -0.57
N SER A 15 -24.71 1.98 -0.49
CA SER A 15 -25.07 3.23 0.18
C SER A 15 -25.04 3.20 1.72
N GLY A 16 -24.29 4.14 2.30
CA GLY A 16 -24.43 4.60 3.69
C GLY A 16 -23.47 5.75 3.99
N LEU A 17 -24.01 6.79 4.62
CA LEU A 17 -23.36 8.09 4.79
C LEU A 17 -22.39 8.06 5.98
N HIS A 18 -21.17 7.58 5.77
CA HIS A 18 -20.02 8.00 6.57
C HIS A 18 -19.14 8.83 5.63
N ALA A 19 -18.82 10.08 6.00
CA ALA A 19 -18.01 10.93 5.15
C ALA A 19 -16.65 10.25 4.90
N ALA A 20 -16.34 9.96 3.65
CA ALA A 20 -15.04 9.45 3.25
C ALA A 20 -13.95 10.48 3.60
N PRO A 21 -12.72 10.03 3.89
CA PRO A 21 -11.60 10.95 4.08
C PRO A 21 -11.35 11.77 2.80
N ILE A 22 -10.87 13.00 2.97
CA ILE A 22 -10.50 13.85 1.84
C ILE A 22 -9.15 13.38 1.29
N LEU A 23 -9.09 13.16 -0.02
CA LEU A 23 -7.89 12.66 -0.70
C LEU A 23 -6.96 13.81 -1.09
N ASP A 24 -6.34 14.47 -0.11
CA ASP A 24 -5.49 15.64 -0.33
C ASP A 24 -4.03 15.46 0.13
N GLY A 25 -3.70 14.29 0.67
CA GLY A 25 -2.37 14.02 1.21
C GLY A 25 -2.17 14.55 2.65
N ILE A 26 -3.24 14.82 3.40
CA ILE A 26 -3.20 15.20 4.82
C ILE A 26 -3.99 14.17 5.67
N ILE A 27 -3.37 13.59 6.71
CA ILE A 27 -4.05 12.72 7.68
C ILE A 27 -4.61 13.67 8.72
N ASP A 28 -5.91 13.93 8.65
CA ASP A 28 -6.63 14.66 9.68
C ASP A 28 -7.22 13.68 10.72
N ALA A 29 -7.04 14.00 11.99
CA ALA A 29 -7.61 13.23 13.10
C ALA A 29 -9.16 13.20 13.07
N GLY A 30 -9.80 14.21 12.46
CA GLY A 30 -11.25 14.29 12.29
C GLY A 30 -11.83 13.35 11.24
N GLU A 31 -11.01 12.75 10.38
CA GLU A 31 -11.45 11.89 9.27
C GLU A 31 -11.55 10.40 9.65
N GLY A 32 -11.12 10.04 10.86
CA GLY A 32 -11.29 8.66 11.36
C GLY A 32 -10.31 7.63 10.80
N TRP A 33 -9.17 8.06 10.26
CA TRP A 33 -8.07 7.17 9.86
C TRP A 33 -7.64 6.22 10.99
N ILE A 34 -7.44 4.95 10.65
CA ILE A 34 -6.93 3.91 11.55
C ILE A 34 -5.47 3.65 11.23
N VAL A 35 -4.61 3.56 12.25
CA VAL A 35 -3.21 3.13 12.09
C VAL A 35 -3.19 1.61 11.94
N GLY A 36 -2.78 1.11 10.78
CA GLY A 36 -2.62 -0.33 10.52
C GLY A 36 -1.24 -0.84 10.91
N ALA A 37 -0.19 -0.03 10.69
CA ALA A 37 1.16 -0.31 11.14
C ALA A 37 1.93 1.00 11.29
N ALA A 38 2.88 1.05 12.22
CA ALA A 38 3.76 2.20 12.40
C ALA A 38 5.19 1.74 12.70
N ASN A 39 6.14 2.41 12.07
CA ASN A 39 7.56 2.40 12.37
C ASN A 39 8.00 3.85 12.57
N SER A 40 7.90 4.34 13.80
CA SER A 40 8.25 5.73 14.13
C SER A 40 9.76 6.00 14.08
N ASP A 41 10.57 4.96 14.06
CA ASP A 41 12.02 5.07 14.03
C ASP A 41 12.49 5.23 12.58
N THR A 42 13.39 6.19 12.35
CA THR A 42 13.99 6.34 11.03
C THR A 42 14.88 5.16 10.73
N THR A 43 14.69 4.55 9.58
CA THR A 43 15.61 3.52 9.07
C THR A 43 16.85 4.17 8.45
N ASP A 44 17.90 3.37 8.22
CA ASP A 44 19.06 3.81 7.44
C ASP A 44 18.75 3.92 5.92
N LEU A 45 17.51 3.61 5.51
CA LEU A 45 17.05 3.63 4.13
C LEU A 45 16.52 5.03 3.76
N ALA A 46 17.42 6.00 3.62
CA ALA A 46 17.07 7.41 3.40
C ALA A 46 16.06 7.67 2.24
N GLY A 47 15.97 6.82 1.22
CA GLY A 47 15.01 6.97 0.11
C GLY A 47 13.80 6.02 0.14
N ALA A 48 13.69 5.16 1.14
CA ALA A 48 12.63 4.15 1.29
C ALA A 48 12.23 3.96 2.77
N ASP A 49 12.12 5.07 3.51
CA ASP A 49 11.84 5.09 4.93
C ASP A 49 10.33 5.20 5.17
N LEU A 50 9.68 4.07 5.43
CA LEU A 50 8.24 4.00 5.74
C LEU A 50 8.00 4.29 7.22
N ASP A 51 7.05 5.18 7.51
CA ASP A 51 6.73 5.60 8.87
C ASP A 51 5.40 5.07 9.36
N THR A 52 4.30 5.32 8.65
CA THR A 52 2.99 4.86 9.13
C THR A 52 2.13 4.46 7.95
N PHE A 53 1.53 3.28 8.06
CA PHE A 53 0.42 2.83 7.24
C PHE A 53 -0.89 3.12 7.96
N TYR A 54 -1.77 3.84 7.28
CA TYR A 54 -3.12 4.12 7.70
C TYR A 54 -4.10 3.45 6.75
N TYR A 55 -5.29 3.13 7.27
CA TYR A 55 -6.41 2.72 6.44
C TYR A 55 -7.71 3.32 6.96
N TYR A 56 -8.69 3.44 6.08
CA TYR A 56 -10.06 3.76 6.43
C TYR A 56 -10.98 2.86 5.60
N ILE A 57 -12.03 2.36 6.23
CA ILE A 57 -13.02 1.50 5.59
C ILE A 57 -14.34 2.27 5.60
N SER A 58 -14.82 2.65 4.42
CA SER A 58 -16.23 3.02 4.27
C SER A 58 -17.05 1.75 4.02
N GLN A 59 -18.36 1.90 3.89
CA GLN A 59 -19.23 0.79 3.53
C GLN A 59 -18.86 0.16 2.18
N ASP A 60 -18.26 0.95 1.31
CA ASP A 60 -18.12 0.62 -0.09
C ASP A 60 -16.67 0.74 -0.53
N SER A 61 -15.76 1.28 0.26
CA SER A 61 -14.42 1.58 -0.21
C SER A 61 -13.37 1.33 0.86
N LEU A 62 -12.24 0.82 0.40
CA LEU A 62 -11.04 0.69 1.21
C LEU A 62 -10.07 1.80 0.82
N TYR A 63 -9.71 2.60 1.81
CA TYR A 63 -8.77 3.69 1.67
C TYR A 63 -7.47 3.31 2.35
N PHE A 64 -6.35 3.51 1.68
CA PHE A 64 -5.02 3.31 2.24
C PHE A 64 -4.24 4.59 2.22
N ALA A 65 -3.43 4.82 3.25
CA ALA A 65 -2.49 5.91 3.26
C ALA A 65 -1.15 5.50 3.82
N VAL A 66 -0.08 6.05 3.25
CA VAL A 66 1.29 5.79 3.69
C VAL A 66 1.98 7.10 3.93
N LYS A 67 2.54 7.25 5.12
CA LYS A 67 3.46 8.32 5.50
C LYS A 67 4.88 7.81 5.41
N THR A 68 5.74 8.60 4.77
CA THR A 68 7.18 8.29 4.63
C THR A 68 8.03 9.33 5.38
N GLN A 69 9.24 8.92 5.75
CA GLN A 69 10.28 9.75 6.37
C GLN A 69 11.49 9.95 5.44
N ASN A 70 11.29 9.78 4.14
CA ASN A 70 12.32 9.90 3.12
C ASN A 70 13.12 11.21 3.23
N LYS A 71 14.45 11.06 3.31
CA LYS A 71 15.46 12.13 3.23
C LYS A 71 16.13 12.18 1.85
N ALA A 72 15.87 11.19 1.00
CA ALA A 72 16.32 11.08 -0.39
C ALA A 72 15.18 10.51 -1.27
N SER A 73 15.38 10.50 -2.58
CA SER A 73 14.55 9.76 -3.54
C SER A 73 15.45 8.79 -4.27
N TRP A 74 15.11 7.51 -4.21
CA TRP A 74 15.87 6.42 -4.83
C TRP A 74 15.09 5.75 -5.94
N ASP A 75 14.12 6.46 -6.53
CA ASP A 75 13.31 5.90 -7.62
C ASP A 75 12.67 4.56 -7.22
N VAL A 76 12.10 4.56 -6.01
CA VAL A 76 11.47 3.37 -5.43
C VAL A 76 9.99 3.33 -5.80
N ALA A 77 9.50 2.11 -5.99
CA ALA A 77 8.07 1.88 -6.02
C ALA A 77 7.61 1.36 -4.66
N TYR A 78 6.49 1.91 -4.23
CA TYR A 78 5.72 1.39 -3.10
C TYR A 78 4.55 0.62 -3.65
N GLY A 79 4.08 -0.38 -2.89
CA GLY A 79 2.90 -1.11 -3.30
C GLY A 79 2.17 -1.79 -2.17
N PHE A 80 0.98 -2.24 -2.51
CA PHE A 80 0.10 -3.02 -1.67
C PHE A 80 -0.25 -4.30 -2.40
N ALA A 81 -0.10 -5.42 -1.70
CA ALA A 81 -0.68 -6.70 -2.10
C ALA A 81 -1.87 -6.96 -1.18
N ILE A 82 -3.02 -7.33 -1.75
CA ILE A 82 -4.26 -7.55 -1.03
C ILE A 82 -4.79 -8.91 -1.45
N ASP A 83 -4.95 -9.77 -0.46
CA ASP A 83 -5.63 -11.06 -0.56
C ASP A 83 -6.96 -10.91 0.19
N VAL A 84 -8.07 -11.05 -0.52
CA VAL A 84 -9.42 -10.82 0.06
C VAL A 84 -10.09 -12.10 0.54
N ASP A 85 -9.54 -13.28 0.21
CA ASP A 85 -10.16 -14.56 0.54
C ASP A 85 -9.29 -15.51 1.39
N GLN A 86 -7.97 -15.29 1.44
CA GLN A 86 -6.98 -16.06 2.20
C GLN A 86 -7.06 -17.57 1.95
N THR A 87 -7.29 -17.95 0.69
CA THR A 87 -7.36 -19.36 0.27
C THR A 87 -6.14 -19.77 -0.56
N ASP A 88 -5.85 -21.08 -0.58
CA ASP A 88 -4.67 -21.65 -1.25
C ASP A 88 -4.80 -21.75 -2.79
N SER A 89 -5.91 -21.26 -3.34
CA SER A 89 -6.30 -21.42 -4.75
C SER A 89 -6.80 -20.13 -5.40
N SER A 90 -6.48 -18.97 -4.81
CA SER A 90 -6.81 -17.64 -5.31
C SER A 90 -5.56 -16.85 -5.73
N GLY A 91 -5.76 -15.61 -6.19
CA GLY A 91 -4.70 -14.64 -6.46
C GLY A 91 -3.53 -15.06 -7.35
N TYR A 92 -2.41 -14.35 -7.18
CA TYR A 92 -1.16 -14.57 -7.91
C TYR A 92 0.07 -14.40 -7.02
N ILE A 93 0.83 -15.50 -6.87
CA ILE A 93 1.98 -15.58 -5.96
C ILE A 93 3.35 -15.56 -6.67
N GLY A 94 3.35 -15.68 -8.00
CA GLY A 94 4.57 -15.88 -8.81
C GLY A 94 5.13 -17.30 -8.77
N ASP A 95 6.22 -17.53 -9.51
CA ASP A 95 7.06 -18.74 -9.45
C ASP A 95 8.54 -18.34 -9.58
N PRO A 96 9.22 -18.06 -8.46
CA PRO A 96 10.63 -17.69 -8.44
C PRO A 96 11.54 -18.74 -9.11
N GLY A 97 11.17 -20.02 -9.03
CA GLY A 97 11.93 -21.12 -9.65
C GLY A 97 11.89 -21.08 -11.18
N ALA A 98 10.81 -20.53 -11.74
CA ALA A 98 10.66 -20.24 -13.17
C ALA A 98 11.07 -18.81 -13.55
N GLY A 99 11.60 -18.01 -12.62
CA GLY A 99 11.93 -16.60 -12.85
C GLY A 99 10.71 -15.70 -13.04
N ILE A 100 9.55 -16.15 -12.57
CA ILE A 100 8.28 -15.44 -12.59
C ILE A 100 8.07 -14.85 -11.19
N TRP A 101 7.96 -13.54 -11.08
CA TRP A 101 7.82 -12.88 -9.77
C TRP A 101 6.38 -12.48 -9.52
N ASP A 102 6.14 -11.41 -8.77
CA ASP A 102 4.78 -10.87 -8.61
C ASP A 102 4.20 -10.39 -9.95
N SER A 103 2.94 -9.95 -9.95
CA SER A 103 2.19 -9.59 -11.17
C SER A 103 2.81 -8.44 -11.96
N TRP A 104 3.72 -7.69 -11.33
CA TRP A 104 4.41 -6.53 -11.90
C TRP A 104 5.90 -6.79 -12.12
N GLY A 105 6.36 -8.03 -11.98
CA GLY A 105 7.76 -8.44 -12.16
C GLY A 105 8.69 -7.93 -11.05
N ARG A 106 8.15 -7.50 -9.90
CA ARG A 106 8.94 -7.16 -8.71
C ARG A 106 9.33 -8.46 -8.02
N HIS A 107 10.58 -8.54 -7.61
CA HIS A 107 11.16 -9.73 -6.95
C HIS A 107 10.67 -9.85 -5.50
N ILE A 108 9.35 -9.97 -5.33
CA ILE A 108 8.64 -10.21 -4.09
C ILE A 108 8.05 -11.61 -4.18
N VAL A 109 8.16 -12.36 -3.09
CA VAL A 109 7.59 -13.70 -2.96
C VAL A 109 6.60 -13.67 -1.81
N PHE A 110 5.39 -14.12 -2.07
CA PHE A 110 4.34 -14.20 -1.07
C PHE A 110 4.33 -15.60 -0.44
N ALA A 111 4.15 -15.66 0.87
CA ALA A 111 3.97 -16.93 1.56
C ALA A 111 2.66 -17.57 1.08
N ASN A 112 2.73 -18.79 0.55
CA ASN A 112 1.54 -19.51 0.10
C ASN A 112 1.60 -20.98 0.53
N GLU A 113 1.77 -21.18 1.83
CA GLU A 113 1.87 -22.49 2.45
C GLU A 113 1.26 -22.46 3.86
N PRO A 114 0.74 -23.58 4.39
CA PRO A 114 0.20 -23.61 5.74
C PRO A 114 1.20 -23.08 6.79
N PRO A 115 0.77 -22.27 7.77
CA PRO A 115 -0.61 -21.83 8.04
C PRO A 115 -1.03 -20.55 7.28
N ASP A 116 -0.11 -19.91 6.58
CA ASP A 116 -0.28 -18.58 6.00
C ASP A 116 -0.37 -18.68 4.48
N TYR A 117 -1.60 -18.83 3.99
CA TYR A 117 -1.91 -18.67 2.58
C TYR A 117 -2.13 -17.18 2.29
N PHE A 118 -1.19 -16.60 1.55
CA PHE A 118 -1.32 -15.24 1.05
C PHE A 118 -1.11 -15.25 -0.46
N ALA A 119 -2.22 -15.31 -1.18
CA ALA A 119 -2.26 -15.26 -2.63
C ALA A 119 -2.96 -13.97 -3.06
N PRO A 120 -2.22 -12.89 -3.36
CA PRO A 120 -2.82 -11.59 -3.61
C PRO A 120 -3.74 -11.58 -4.84
N ASP A 121 -4.99 -11.17 -4.66
CA ASP A 121 -5.95 -10.89 -5.72
C ASP A 121 -5.68 -9.54 -6.38
N TYR A 122 -5.20 -8.58 -5.60
CA TYR A 122 -4.90 -7.23 -6.05
C TYR A 122 -3.47 -6.85 -5.70
N GLN A 123 -2.74 -6.31 -6.68
CA GLN A 123 -1.42 -5.74 -6.50
C GLN A 123 -1.40 -4.35 -7.11
N VAL A 124 -1.16 -3.34 -6.27
CA VAL A 124 -1.14 -1.93 -6.67
C VAL A 124 0.24 -1.37 -6.37
N TYR A 125 0.88 -0.80 -7.39
CA TYR A 125 2.17 -0.12 -7.25
C TYR A 125 2.08 1.33 -7.69
N PHE A 126 2.92 2.15 -7.08
CA PHE A 126 3.11 3.53 -7.47
C PHE A 126 4.58 3.91 -7.38
N TRP A 127 5.02 4.75 -8.30
CA TRP A 127 6.39 5.20 -8.37
C TRP A 127 6.52 6.57 -7.70
N TYR A 128 7.52 6.75 -6.85
CA TYR A 128 7.87 8.08 -6.33
C TYR A 128 9.21 8.55 -6.89
N ASN A 129 9.16 9.66 -7.62
CA ASN A 129 10.35 10.37 -8.10
C ASN A 129 10.35 11.80 -7.54
N GLN A 130 11.51 12.30 -7.11
CA GLN A 130 11.61 13.65 -6.54
C GLN A 130 11.27 14.77 -7.54
N ALA A 131 11.58 14.59 -8.82
CA ALA A 131 11.37 15.58 -9.88
C ALA A 131 9.91 15.63 -10.36
N SER A 132 9.24 14.49 -10.44
CA SER A 132 7.89 14.35 -11.02
C SER A 132 6.80 14.00 -9.99
N GLY A 133 7.15 13.73 -8.73
CA GLY A 133 6.20 13.30 -7.71
C GLY A 133 5.79 11.84 -7.91
N ILE A 134 4.54 11.52 -7.55
CA ILE A 134 3.98 10.19 -7.84
C ILE A 134 3.54 10.12 -9.30
N THR A 135 3.95 9.05 -9.97
CA THR A 135 3.42 8.67 -11.28
C THR A 135 2.83 7.26 -11.19
N SER A 136 1.69 7.05 -11.85
CA SER A 136 1.21 5.70 -12.12
C SER A 136 2.13 5.04 -13.15
N VAL A 137 2.49 3.78 -12.92
CA VAL A 137 3.13 2.90 -13.90
C VAL A 137 2.11 1.88 -14.37
#